data_AF-A0A926W250-F1
#
_entry.id   AF-A0A926W250-F1
#
_cell.length_a   1.000
_cell.length_b   1.000
_cell.length_c   1.000
_cell.angle_alpha   90.00
_cell.angle_beta   90.00
_cell.angle_gamma   90.00
#
_symmetry.space_group_name_H-M   'P 1'
#
loop_
_entity.id
_entity.type
_entity.pdbx_description
1 polymer ?
#
loop_
_entity_poly.entity_id
_entity_poly.type
_entity_poly.pdbx_seq_one_letter_code
_entity_poly.pdbx_strand_id
1 'polypeptide(L)' 'MRPERMQKLKVAANSGQNPGFDFLQECWNDDPTLQIVIKKLLAKFLQWGIACVDEVLLKWDE' A
#
# COMPACT_ATOMS: atom_id res chain seq x y z
N MET A 1 11.28 3.67 -11.83
CA MET A 1 10.90 3.83 -10.41
C MET A 1 9.42 4.18 -10.22
N ARG A 2 8.96 5.45 -10.35
CA ARG A 2 7.55 5.82 -10.10
C ARG A 2 6.51 5.09 -10.99
N PRO A 3 6.72 4.94 -12.32
CA PRO A 3 5.77 4.20 -13.17
C PRO A 3 5.65 2.71 -12.79
N GLU A 4 6.76 2.08 -12.40
CA GLU A 4 6.81 0.67 -12.01
C GLU A 4 6.09 0.44 -10.67
N ARG A 5 6.32 1.32 -9.69
CA ARG A 5 5.63 1.27 -8.38
C ARG A 5 4.12 1.42 -8.56
N MET A 6 3.68 2.42 -9.34
CA MET A 6 2.26 2.60 -9.65
C MET A 6 1.68 1.38 -10.38
N GLN A 7 2.41 0.78 -11.32
CA GLN A 7 1.95 -0.41 -12.02
C GLN A 7 1.77 -1.61 -11.08
N LYS A 8 2.70 -1.84 -10.16
CA LYS A 8 2.58 -2.91 -9.17
C LYS A 8 1.39 -2.68 -8.21
N LEU A 9 1.13 -1.44 -7.79
CA LEU A 9 -0.08 -1.10 -7.02
C LEU A 9 -1.36 -1.36 -7.81
N LYS A 10 -1.39 -1.06 -9.12
CA LYS A 10 -2.53 -1.40 -9.99
C LYS A 10 -2.75 -2.91 -10.11
N VAL A 11 -1.68 -3.69 -10.22
CA VAL A 11 -1.78 -5.16 -10.24
C VAL A 11 -2.37 -5.67 -8.93
N ALA A 12 -1.88 -5.19 -7.78
CA ALA A 12 -2.45 -5.53 -6.46
C ALA A 12 -3.92 -5.13 -6.34
N ALA A 13 -4.31 -3.97 -6.88
CA ALA A 13 -5.70 -3.51 -6.90
C ALA A 13 -6.65 -4.47 -7.64
N ASN A 14 -6.15 -5.06 -8.72
CA ASN A 14 -6.89 -5.95 -9.61
C ASN A 14 -6.88 -7.41 -9.11
N SER A 15 -5.76 -7.90 -8.58
CA SER A 15 -5.62 -9.28 -8.14
C SER A 15 -6.03 -9.52 -6.69
N GLY A 16 -6.03 -8.47 -5.85
CA GLY A 16 -6.22 -8.59 -4.40
C GLY A 16 -5.02 -9.22 -3.66
N GLN A 17 -3.93 -9.51 -4.38
CA GLN A 17 -2.71 -10.01 -3.76
C GLN A 17 -1.97 -8.88 -3.04
N ASN A 18 -1.59 -9.13 -1.79
CA ASN A 18 -0.82 -8.17 -1.00
C ASN A 18 0.58 -7.99 -1.63
N PRO A 19 0.98 -6.76 -2.00
CA PRO A 19 2.27 -6.51 -2.64
C PRO A 19 3.46 -6.52 -1.66
N GLY A 20 3.20 -6.69 -0.36
CA GLY A 20 4.16 -6.71 0.74
C GLY A 20 4.27 -5.37 1.46
N PHE A 21 4.43 -5.43 2.78
CA PHE A 21 4.55 -4.22 3.62
C PHE A 21 5.74 -3.35 3.24
N ASP A 22 6.93 -3.95 3.08
CA ASP A 22 8.15 -3.20 2.75
C ASP A 22 8.01 -2.42 1.45
N PHE A 23 7.35 -3.02 0.44
CA PHE A 23 7.05 -2.35 -0.82
C PHE A 23 6.05 -1.19 -0.63
N LEU A 24 5.01 -1.39 0.18
CA LEU A 24 4.06 -0.32 0.50
C LEU A 24 4.74 0.82 1.24
N GLN A 25 5.63 0.53 2.18
CA GLN A 25 6.42 1.51 2.94
C GLN A 25 7.40 2.27 2.04
N GLU A 26 8.07 1.58 1.13
CA GLU A 26 8.93 2.22 0.13
C GLU A 26 8.13 3.18 -0.77
N CYS A 27 6.95 2.77 -1.24
CA CYS A 27 6.07 3.63 -2.04
C CYS A 27 5.51 4.80 -1.23
N TRP A 28 5.22 4.58 0.05
CA TRP A 28 4.68 5.59 0.96
C TRP A 28 5.63 6.76 1.17
N ASN A 29 6.94 6.47 1.25
CA ASN A 29 7.99 7.46 1.46
C ASN A 29 8.41 8.20 0.17
N ASP A 30 7.93 7.76 -1.00
CA ASP A 30 8.38 8.29 -2.31
C ASP A 30 7.51 9.43 -2.85
N ASP A 31 6.18 9.27 -2.85
CA ASP A 31 5.27 10.19 -3.54
C ASP A 31 3.89 10.24 -2.84
N PRO A 32 3.38 11.44 -2.46
CA PRO A 32 2.05 11.62 -1.89
C PRO A 32 0.90 11.01 -2.72
N THR A 33 1.06 10.95 -4.05
CA THR A 33 0.09 10.31 -4.95
C THR A 33 0.00 8.81 -4.70
N LEU A 34 1.13 8.15 -4.41
CA LEU A 34 1.14 6.72 -4.08
C LEU A 34 0.50 6.48 -2.71
N GLN A 35 0.67 7.39 -1.74
CA GLN A 35 -0.01 7.30 -0.45
C GLN A 35 -1.54 7.26 -0.61
N ILE A 36 -2.10 8.08 -1.51
CA ILE A 36 -3.56 8.08 -1.78
C ILE A 36 -4.01 6.72 -2.33
N VAL A 37 -3.23 6.13 -3.25
CA VAL A 37 -3.54 4.81 -3.81
C VAL A 37 -3.44 3.73 -2.73
N ILE A 38 -2.40 3.77 -1.90
CA ILE A 38 -2.19 2.81 -0.80
C ILE A 38 -3.33 2.91 0.22
N LYS A 39 -3.72 4.12 0.64
CA LYS A 39 -4.87 4.33 1.56
C LYS A 39 -6.15 3.67 1.02
N LYS A 40 -6.44 3.83 -0.29
CA LYS A 40 -7.59 3.20 -0.94
C LYS A 40 -7.48 1.67 -0.97
N LEU A 41 -6.28 1.13 -1.20
CA LEU A 41 -6.06 -0.31 -1.20
C LEU A 41 -6.23 -0.92 0.19
N LEU A 42 -5.67 -0.30 1.23
CA LEU A 42 -5.81 -0.79 2.61
C LEU A 42 -7.27 -0.76 3.08
N ALA A 43 -8.03 0.27 2.71
CA ALA A 43 -9.47 0.33 2.97
C ALA A 43 -10.26 -0.77 2.23
N LYS A 44 -9.79 -1.18 1.04
CA LYS A 44 -10.43 -2.25 0.23
C LYS A 44 -10.04 -3.66 0.70
N PHE A 45 -8.80 -3.83 1.17
CA PHE A 45 -8.21 -5.13 1.49
C PHE A 45 -7.79 -5.20 2.96
N LEU A 46 -8.76 -5.07 3.87
CA LEU A 46 -8.53 -5.10 5.32
C LEU A 46 -7.82 -6.39 5.78
N GLN A 47 -8.01 -7.50 5.08
CA GLN A 47 -7.37 -8.78 5.38
C GLN A 47 -5.85 -8.77 5.19
N TRP A 48 -5.28 -7.71 4.60
CA TRP A 48 -3.83 -7.56 4.52
C TRP A 48 -3.18 -7.23 5.86
N GLY A 49 -3.96 -6.87 6.89
CA GLY A 49 -3.45 -6.61 8.24
C GLY A 49 -2.49 -5.42 8.29
N ILE A 50 -2.71 -4.41 7.45
CA ILE A 50 -1.90 -3.19 7.39
C ILE A 50 -2.84 -2.00 7.52
N ALA A 51 -2.53 -1.08 8.43
CA ALA A 51 -3.27 0.15 8.65
C ALA A 51 -2.39 1.38 8.43
N CYS A 52 -3.04 2.51 8.13
CA CYS A 52 -2.43 3.83 8.13
C CYS A 52 -2.93 4.61 9.34
N VAL A 53 -2.04 4.96 10.27
CA VAL A 53 -2.34 5.77 11.46
C VAL A 53 -1.36 6.93 11.50
N ASP A 54 -1.87 8.16 11.63
CA ASP A 54 -1.05 9.39 11.68
C ASP A 54 0.05 9.45 10.60
N GLU A 55 -0.34 9.12 9.35
CA GLU A 55 0.54 9.10 8.19
C GLU A 55 1.66 8.05 8.22
N VAL A 56 1.56 7.04 9.09
CA VAL A 56 2.49 5.91 9.19
C VAL A 56 1.78 4.60 8.86
N LEU A 57 2.47 3.73 8.12
CA LEU A 57 2.02 2.36 7.86
C LEU A 57 2.43 1.43 9.00
N LEU A 58 1.49 0.67 9.53
CA LEU A 58 1.70 -0.31 10.60
C LEU A 58 1.10 -1.65 10.20
N LYS A 59 1.79 -2.75 10.54
CA LYS A 59 1.16 -4.08 10.54
C LYS A 59 0.35 -4.25 11.81
N TRP A 60 -0.78 -4.96 11.70
CA TRP A 60 -1.38 -5.56 12.87
C TRP A 60 -0.53 -6.78 13.21
N ASP A 61 0.29 -6.66 14.24
CA ASP A 61 0.80 -7.84 14.92
C ASP A 61 -0.32 -8.39 15.80
N GLU A 62 -0.45 -9.73 15.85
CA GLU A 62 -1.34 -10.43 16.80
C GLU A 62 -0.95 -10.15 18.25
#